data_AF-X1I122-F1
#
_entry.id   AF-X1I122-F1
#
_cell.length_a   1.000
_cell.length_b   1.000
_cell.length_c   1.000
_cell.angle_alpha   90.00
_cell.angle_beta   90.00
_cell.angle_gamma   90.00
#
_symmetry.space_group_name_H-M   'P 1'
#
loop_
_entity.id
_entity.type
_entity.pdbx_description
1 polymer ?
#
loop_
_entity_poly.entity_id
_entity_poly.type
_entity_poly.pdbx_seq_one_letter_code
_entity_poly.pdbx_strand_id
1 'polypeptide(L)'
;MAIKSPTTYGDYYWAMQVEAQNFFNEGVESDLAGYFRGLLGDIIAVEELDPAIKNFFMGFIEPTSQAMGAVGLRFASEIGDMIAGEALNPYARVARQALEAKVLSNILTPAQATILNRRKKITPELYDTYMRFGG
;
A
#
# COMPACT_ATOMS: atom_id res chain seq x y z
N MET A 1 -26.80 24.37 18.21
CA MET A 1 -25.33 24.18 18.20
C MET A 1 -24.71 25.38 17.50
N ALA A 2 -23.66 25.98 18.07
CA ALA A 2 -23.05 27.25 17.62
C ALA A 2 -22.68 27.27 16.13
N ILE A 3 -22.41 26.12 15.52
CA ILE A 3 -22.13 25.98 14.07
C ILE A 3 -23.35 26.31 13.18
N LYS A 4 -24.58 25.96 13.61
CA LYS A 4 -25.81 26.19 12.80
C LYS A 4 -26.38 27.61 12.98
N SER A 5 -25.97 28.31 14.03
CA SER A 5 -26.45 29.65 14.36
C SER A 5 -25.35 30.37 15.15
N PRO A 6 -24.28 30.82 14.46
CA PRO A 6 -23.15 31.47 15.12
C PRO A 6 -23.58 32.81 15.69
N THR A 7 -23.31 33.01 16.98
CA THR A 7 -23.69 34.22 17.73
C THR A 7 -22.51 35.14 18.02
N THR A 8 -21.29 34.62 17.95
CA THR A 8 -20.05 35.37 18.13
C THR A 8 -19.14 35.22 16.93
N TYR A 9 -18.16 36.12 16.79
CA TYR A 9 -17.14 36.00 15.74
C TYR A 9 -16.35 34.69 15.84
N GLY A 10 -16.07 34.21 17.06
CA GLY A 10 -15.41 32.91 17.28
C GLY A 10 -16.26 31.74 16.78
N ASP A 11 -17.57 31.78 17.05
CA ASP A 11 -18.51 30.76 16.53
C ASP A 11 -18.59 30.80 15.01
N TYR A 12 -18.60 31.99 14.42
CA TYR A 12 -18.64 32.19 12.97
C TYR A 12 -17.36 31.69 12.31
N TYR A 13 -16.19 32.07 12.83
CA TYR A 13 -14.90 31.60 12.32
C TYR A 13 -14.80 30.07 12.37
N TRP A 14 -15.20 29.46 13.49
CA TRP A 14 -15.26 28.01 13.63
C TRP A 14 -16.26 27.36 12.65
N ALA A 15 -17.46 27.94 12.48
CA ALA A 15 -18.46 27.45 11.53
C ALA A 15 -17.93 27.48 10.09
N MET A 16 -17.25 28.57 9.69
CA MET A 16 -16.63 28.71 8.37
C MET A 16 -15.48 27.72 8.16
N GLN A 17 -14.71 27.38 9.20
CA GLN A 17 -13.67 26.34 9.10
C GLN A 17 -14.28 24.94 8.86
N VAL A 18 -15.38 24.62 9.55
CA VAL A 18 -16.11 23.35 9.32
C VAL A 18 -16.71 23.31 7.92
N GLU A 19 -17.28 24.42 7.45
CA GLU A 19 -17.82 24.54 6.10
C GLU A 19 -16.74 24.39 5.02
N ALA A 20 -15.58 25.05 5.18
CA ALA A 20 -14.45 24.90 4.28
C ALA A 20 -13.92 23.45 4.25
N GLN A 21 -13.89 22.78 5.41
CA GLN A 21 -13.51 21.37 5.48
C GLN A 21 -14.52 20.47 4.77
N ASN A 22 -15.82 20.74 4.87
CA ASN A 22 -16.85 20.00 4.14
C ASN A 22 -16.73 20.21 2.63
N PHE A 23 -16.56 21.46 2.19
CA PHE A 23 -16.36 21.80 0.79
C PHE A 23 -15.12 21.12 0.19
N PHE A 24 -14.00 21.09 0.92
CA PHE A 24 -12.80 20.37 0.50
C PHE A 24 -13.06 18.87 0.36
N ASN A 25 -13.78 18.26 1.30
CA ASN A 25 -14.09 16.84 1.26
C ASN A 25 -15.06 16.47 0.12
N GLU A 26 -16.06 17.31 -0.16
CA GLU A 26 -16.96 17.16 -1.30
C GLU A 26 -16.20 17.26 -2.64
N GLY A 27 -15.24 18.19 -2.73
CA GLY A 27 -14.36 18.33 -3.88
C GLY A 27 -13.52 17.07 -4.11
N VAL A 28 -12.86 16.57 -3.05
CA VAL A 28 -12.07 15.33 -3.08
C VAL A 28 -12.93 14.12 -3.48
N GLU A 29 -14.16 14.01 -2.98
CA GLU A 29 -15.09 12.95 -3.36
C GLU A 29 -15.44 13.03 -4.84
N SER A 30 -15.77 14.23 -5.36
CA SER A 30 -16.11 14.43 -6.77
C SER A 30 -14.93 14.19 -7.72
N ASP A 31 -13.72 14.60 -7.32
CA ASP A 31 -12.51 14.49 -8.12
C ASP A 31 -11.98 13.05 -8.14
N LEU A 32 -12.14 12.31 -7.03
CA LEU A 32 -11.58 10.96 -6.88
C LEU A 32 -12.56 9.82 -7.12
N ALA A 33 -13.87 10.05 -7.05
CA ALA A 33 -14.88 9.01 -7.31
C ALA A 33 -14.71 8.36 -8.68
N GLY A 34 -14.33 9.14 -9.70
CA GLY A 34 -14.02 8.62 -11.04
C GLY A 34 -12.81 7.69 -11.06
N TYR A 35 -11.74 8.03 -10.32
CA TYR A 35 -10.55 7.21 -10.21
C TYR A 35 -10.78 5.95 -9.38
N PHE A 36 -11.57 6.01 -8.30
CA PHE A 36 -11.92 4.81 -7.52
C PHE A 36 -12.77 3.83 -8.32
N ARG A 37 -13.70 4.33 -9.12
CA ARG A 37 -14.52 3.49 -10.00
C ARG A 37 -13.68 2.79 -11.07
N GLY A 38 -12.72 3.49 -11.68
CA GLY A 38 -11.80 2.90 -12.65
C GLY A 38 -10.80 1.92 -12.00
N LEU A 39 -10.18 2.31 -10.89
CA LEU A 39 -9.20 1.49 -10.17
C LEU A 39 -9.82 0.21 -9.61
N LEU A 40 -10.92 0.31 -8.87
CA LEU A 40 -11.56 -0.85 -8.23
C LEU A 40 -12.40 -1.68 -9.22
N GLY A 41 -12.90 -1.06 -10.29
CA GLY A 41 -13.63 -1.75 -11.35
C GLY A 41 -12.74 -2.57 -12.27
N ASP A 42 -11.56 -2.05 -12.63
CA ASP A 42 -10.68 -2.67 -13.64
C ASP A 42 -9.51 -3.48 -13.04
N ILE A 43 -9.02 -3.15 -11.82
CA ILE A 43 -7.84 -3.85 -11.25
C ILE A 43 -8.21 -5.15 -10.53
N ILE A 44 -9.48 -5.34 -10.20
CA ILE A 44 -9.90 -6.48 -9.42
C ILE A 44 -10.64 -7.42 -10.36
N ALA A 45 -10.31 -8.71 -10.34
CA ALA A 45 -11.24 -9.75 -10.75
C ALA A 45 -12.41 -9.74 -9.74
N VAL A 46 -13.22 -8.68 -9.73
CA VAL A 46 -14.28 -8.41 -8.73
C VAL A 46 -15.29 -9.55 -8.75
N GLU A 47 -15.41 -10.24 -9.88
CA GLU A 47 -16.22 -11.43 -10.08
C GLU A 47 -15.72 -12.66 -9.31
N GLU A 48 -14.43 -12.73 -9.02
CA GLU A 48 -13.78 -13.85 -8.30
C GLU A 48 -13.68 -13.62 -6.78
N LEU A 49 -13.97 -12.39 -6.31
CA LEU A 49 -13.99 -12.10 -4.88
C LEU A 49 -15.21 -12.72 -4.20
N ASP A 50 -15.01 -13.17 -2.95
CA ASP A 50 -16.10 -13.57 -2.07
C ASP A 50 -17.16 -12.43 -1.97
N PRO A 51 -18.46 -12.74 -2.02
CA PRO A 51 -19.53 -11.73 -1.98
C PRO A 51 -19.42 -10.73 -0.83
N ALA A 52 -18.96 -11.15 0.36
CA ALA A 52 -18.80 -10.26 1.51
C ALA A 52 -17.71 -9.21 1.28
N ILE A 53 -16.61 -9.65 0.68
CA ILE A 53 -15.45 -8.81 0.35
C ILE A 53 -15.84 -7.83 -0.76
N LYS A 54 -16.50 -8.33 -1.81
CA LYS A 54 -17.04 -7.51 -2.90
C LYS A 54 -17.96 -6.40 -2.39
N ASN A 55 -18.94 -6.73 -1.54
CA ASN A 55 -19.88 -5.75 -1.00
C ASN A 55 -19.18 -4.67 -0.16
N PHE A 56 -18.16 -5.05 0.60
CA PHE A 56 -17.34 -4.10 1.36
C PHE A 56 -16.59 -3.13 0.44
N PHE A 57 -15.92 -3.63 -0.62
CA PHE A 57 -15.23 -2.80 -1.61
C PHE A 57 -16.17 -1.87 -2.38
N MET A 58 -17.33 -2.38 -2.80
CA MET A 58 -18.33 -1.58 -3.52
C MET A 58 -18.90 -0.44 -2.65
N GLY A 59 -18.94 -0.60 -1.33
CA GLY A 59 -19.35 0.45 -0.39
C GLY A 59 -18.44 1.69 -0.34
N PHE A 60 -17.21 1.59 -0.85
CA PHE A 60 -16.30 2.73 -0.98
C PHE A 60 -16.37 3.43 -2.35
N ILE A 61 -16.98 2.80 -3.35
CA ILE A 61 -17.23 3.41 -4.67
C ILE A 61 -18.36 4.46 -4.57
N GLU A 62 -19.31 4.24 -3.67
CA GLU A 62 -20.40 5.17 -3.36
C GLU A 62 -20.45 5.43 -1.84
N PRO A 63 -19.58 6.31 -1.31
CA PRO A 63 -19.53 6.60 0.11
C PRO A 63 -20.86 7.19 0.59
N THR A 64 -21.52 6.53 1.55
CA THR A 64 -22.81 7.02 2.08
C THR A 64 -22.66 8.08 3.18
N SER A 65 -21.42 8.43 3.54
CA SER A 65 -21.11 9.45 4.54
C SER A 65 -19.69 9.99 4.39
N GLN A 66 -19.45 11.21 4.89
CA GLN A 66 -18.14 11.86 4.91
C GLN A 66 -17.07 11.03 5.65
N ALA A 67 -17.45 10.32 6.71
CA ALA A 67 -16.55 9.41 7.42
C ALA A 67 -16.13 8.21 6.55
N MET A 68 -17.07 7.67 5.77
CA MET A 68 -16.77 6.62 4.79
C MET A 68 -15.93 7.13 3.63
N GLY A 69 -16.11 8.38 3.19
CA GLY A 69 -15.25 9.01 2.19
C GLY A 69 -13.80 9.13 2.67
N ALA A 70 -13.59 9.60 3.91
CA ALA A 70 -12.26 9.72 4.50
C ALA A 70 -11.56 8.37 4.72
N VAL A 71 -12.30 7.35 5.16
CA VAL A 71 -11.78 5.99 5.32
C VAL A 71 -11.53 5.35 3.95
N GLY A 72 -12.43 5.53 2.99
CA GLY A 72 -12.30 5.04 1.62
C GLY A 72 -11.09 5.60 0.90
N LEU A 73 -10.78 6.88 1.09
CA LEU A 73 -9.58 7.51 0.55
C LEU A 73 -8.30 6.84 1.05
N ARG A 74 -8.19 6.62 2.37
CA ARG A 74 -7.03 5.94 2.97
C ARG A 74 -6.93 4.50 2.50
N PHE A 75 -8.05 3.79 2.52
CA PHE A 75 -8.13 2.41 2.11
C PHE A 75 -7.74 2.23 0.63
N ALA A 76 -8.25 3.09 -0.25
CA ALA A 76 -7.91 3.02 -1.67
C ALA A 76 -6.46 3.44 -1.94
N SER A 77 -5.89 4.36 -1.16
CA SER A 77 -4.44 4.64 -1.18
C SER A 77 -3.64 3.40 -0.80
N GLU A 78 -4.02 2.70 0.28
CA GLU A 78 -3.33 1.48 0.73
C GLU A 78 -3.46 0.33 -0.27
N ILE A 79 -4.63 0.14 -0.87
CA ILE A 79 -4.85 -0.84 -1.93
C ILE A 79 -4.05 -0.48 -3.18
N GLY A 80 -4.02 0.81 -3.56
CA GLY A 80 -3.18 1.31 -4.65
C GLY A 80 -1.69 1.04 -4.42
N ASP A 81 -1.20 1.33 -3.21
CA ASP A 81 0.19 1.04 -2.80
C ASP A 81 0.48 -0.47 -2.81
N MET A 82 -0.47 -1.30 -2.37
CA MET A 82 -0.33 -2.76 -2.38
C MET A 82 -0.27 -3.32 -3.81
N ILE A 83 -1.18 -2.90 -4.70
CA ILE A 83 -1.18 -3.32 -6.10
C ILE A 83 0.11 -2.86 -6.78
N ALA A 84 0.50 -1.59 -6.60
CA ALA A 84 1.73 -1.07 -7.16
C ALA A 84 2.95 -1.84 -6.62
N GLY A 85 2.99 -2.13 -5.32
CA GLY A 85 4.01 -2.93 -4.67
C GLY A 85 4.12 -4.34 -5.28
N GLU A 86 3.01 -5.05 -5.43
CA GLU A 86 3.00 -6.40 -6.00
C GLU A 86 3.28 -6.42 -7.51
N ALA A 87 2.79 -5.44 -8.26
CA ALA A 87 3.08 -5.29 -9.69
C ALA A 87 4.57 -5.00 -9.94
N LEU A 88 5.21 -4.26 -9.04
CA LEU A 88 6.63 -3.93 -9.10
C LEU A 88 7.53 -5.00 -8.46
N ASN A 89 6.97 -5.92 -7.69
CA ASN A 89 7.68 -6.99 -6.99
C ASN A 89 8.60 -7.81 -7.92
N PRO A 90 8.19 -8.22 -9.14
CA PRO A 90 9.07 -8.93 -10.06
C PRO A 90 10.34 -8.14 -10.41
N TYR A 91 10.24 -6.82 -10.60
CA TYR A 91 11.37 -5.96 -10.91
C TYR A 91 12.25 -5.72 -9.68
N ALA A 92 11.62 -5.47 -8.53
CA ALA A 92 12.32 -5.33 -7.25
C ALA A 92 13.11 -6.60 -6.90
N ARG A 93 12.58 -7.79 -7.22
CA ARG A 93 13.26 -9.07 -7.06
C ARG A 93 14.52 -9.17 -7.91
N VAL A 94 14.48 -8.77 -9.19
CA VAL A 94 15.67 -8.79 -10.06
C VAL A 94 16.74 -7.83 -9.54
N ALA A 95 16.35 -6.62 -9.15
CA ALA A 95 17.27 -5.65 -8.58
C ALA A 95 17.90 -6.16 -7.26
N ARG A 96 17.08 -6.78 -6.39
CA ARG A 96 17.54 -7.40 -5.14
C ARG A 96 18.53 -8.52 -5.42
N GLN A 97 18.22 -9.43 -6.34
CA GLN A 97 19.10 -10.54 -6.70
C GLN A 97 20.43 -10.05 -7.28
N ALA A 98 20.43 -8.98 -8.09
CA ALA A 98 21.65 -8.38 -8.61
C ALA A 98 22.51 -7.75 -7.50
N LEU A 99 21.88 -7.12 -6.51
CA LEU A 99 22.57 -6.59 -5.34
C LEU A 99 23.13 -7.73 -4.48
N GLU A 100 22.33 -8.73 -4.16
CA GLU A 100 22.70 -9.94 -3.43
C GLU A 100 23.87 -10.67 -4.09
N ALA A 101 23.90 -10.76 -5.43
CA ALA A 101 25.03 -11.26 -6.20
C ALA A 101 26.31 -10.44 -6.00
N LYS A 102 26.20 -9.12 -5.88
CA LYS A 102 27.33 -8.21 -5.66
C LYS A 102 27.85 -8.26 -4.22
N VAL A 103 26.95 -8.38 -3.24
CA VAL A 103 27.29 -8.38 -1.82
C VAL A 103 27.48 -9.78 -1.23
N LEU A 104 27.22 -10.83 -2.03
CA LEU A 104 27.36 -12.24 -1.66
C LEU A 104 26.51 -12.63 -0.43
N SER A 105 25.27 -12.14 -0.38
CA SER A 105 24.28 -12.38 0.69
C SER A 105 23.01 -12.98 0.12
N ASN A 106 22.33 -13.90 0.82
CA ASN A 106 21.05 -14.52 0.45
C ASN A 106 21.05 -15.37 -0.84
N ILE A 107 22.21 -15.62 -1.45
CA ILE A 107 22.33 -16.48 -2.64
C ILE A 107 22.36 -17.96 -2.25
N LEU A 108 22.97 -18.30 -1.11
CA LEU A 108 23.16 -19.66 -0.65
C LEU A 108 22.84 -19.76 0.84
N THR A 109 22.01 -20.71 1.23
CA THR A 109 21.84 -21.05 2.64
C THR A 109 23.16 -21.59 3.24
N PRO A 110 23.36 -21.52 4.57
CA PRO A 110 24.57 -22.06 5.20
C PRO A 110 24.78 -23.56 4.92
N ALA A 111 23.69 -24.32 4.83
CA ALA A 111 23.75 -25.75 4.48
C ALA A 111 24.30 -25.96 3.06
N GLN A 112 23.84 -25.16 2.09
CA GLN A 112 24.33 -25.22 0.71
C GLN A 112 25.79 -24.76 0.61
N ALA A 113 26.16 -23.67 1.30
CA ALA A 113 27.53 -23.18 1.36
C ALA A 113 28.49 -24.25 1.93
N THR A 114 28.08 -24.96 2.99
CA THR A 114 28.84 -26.07 3.58
C THR A 114 29.10 -27.21 2.57
N ILE A 115 28.07 -27.60 1.82
CA ILE A 115 28.20 -28.65 0.80
C ILE A 115 29.16 -28.22 -0.30
N LEU A 116 29.06 -26.98 -0.77
CA LEU A 116 29.90 -26.44 -1.85
C LEU A 116 31.35 -26.26 -1.40
N ASN A 117 31.59 -25.82 -0.17
CA ASN A 117 32.93 -25.72 0.40
C ASN A 117 33.59 -27.11 0.49
N ARG A 118 32.87 -28.12 1.01
CA ARG A 118 33.37 -29.51 1.06
C ARG A 118 33.71 -30.06 -0.32
N ARG A 119 32.97 -29.67 -1.36
CA ARG A 119 33.21 -30.05 -2.76
C ARG A 119 34.27 -29.18 -3.46
N LYS A 120 34.89 -28.23 -2.76
CA LYS A 120 35.86 -27.26 -3.29
C LYS A 120 35.32 -26.47 -4.49
N LYS A 121 34.04 -26.08 -4.43
CA LYS A 121 33.34 -25.32 -5.49
C LYS A 121 33.23 -23.82 -5.20
N ILE A 122 33.56 -23.40 -3.97
CA ILE A 122 33.62 -21.99 -3.54
C ILE A 122 34.91 -21.78 -2.74
N THR A 123 35.32 -20.51 -2.57
CA THR A 123 36.52 -20.18 -1.78
C THR A 123 36.22 -20.20 -0.28
N PRO A 124 37.22 -20.44 0.59
CA PRO A 124 37.06 -20.37 2.05
C PRO A 124 36.54 -19.01 2.53
N GLU A 125 37.01 -17.91 1.92
CA GLU A 125 36.60 -16.55 2.28
C GLU A 125 35.11 -16.33 1.98
N LEU A 126 34.63 -16.90 0.87
CA LEU A 126 33.21 -16.87 0.50
C LEU A 126 32.38 -17.73 1.45
N TYR A 127 32.88 -18.90 1.83
CA TYR A 127 32.24 -19.77 2.83
C TYR A 127 32.11 -19.07 4.19
N ASP A 128 33.18 -18.43 4.67
CA ASP A 128 33.19 -17.72 5.96
C ASP A 128 32.19 -16.55 5.98
N THR A 129 32.02 -15.88 4.83
CA THR A 129 31.02 -14.82 4.66
C THR A 129 29.60 -15.34 4.91
N TYR A 130 29.23 -16.49 4.31
CA TYR A 130 27.92 -17.10 4.50
C TYR A 130 27.70 -17.67 5.92
N MET A 131 28.75 -18.17 6.58
CA MET A 131 28.66 -18.65 7.97
C MET A 131 28.48 -17.50 8.97
N ARG A 132 29.08 -16.34 8.70
CA ARG A 132 29.11 -15.21 9.62
C ARG A 132 27.84 -14.36 9.59
N PHE A 133 27.28 -14.13 8.41
CA PHE A 133 26.17 -13.19 8.23
C PHE A 133 24.81 -13.86 8.05
N GLY A 134 24.77 -15.19 8.02
CA GLY A 134 23.58 -15.93 7.64
C GLY A 134 23.48 -15.93 6.12
N GLY A 135 23.32 -17.14 5.59
CA GLY A 135 23.17 -17.37 4.17
C GLY A 135 22.02 -16.58 3.60
#